data_AF-A0A968NNC2-F1
#
_entry.id   AF-A0A968NNC2-F1
#
_cell.length_a   1.000
_cell.length_b   1.000
_cell.length_c   1.000
_cell.angle_alpha   90.00
_cell.angle_beta   90.00
_cell.angle_gamma   90.00
#
_symmetry.space_group_name_H-M   'P 1'
#
loop_
_entity.id
_entity.type
_entity.pdbx_description
1 polymer ?
#
loop_
_entity_poly.entity_id
_entity_poly.type
_entity_poly.pdbx_seq_one_letter_code
_entity_poly.pdbx_strand_id
1 'polypeptide(L)'
;MSWIAITADTLKEAKVAALIDACDSAALGDGQANRAAGLIQGVVNEIRNAVATCRTNQVDEDTTTVPASQRDLAVDLIIARLKNAIEQPMTEDERSNVTERRRQLRDIAACDLVVDQPDDAVDPDVQGGAGGGTWGSATKINMRTNPT
;
A
#
# COMPACT_ATOMS: atom_id res chain seq x y z
N MET A 1 10.34 10.01 14.63
CA MET A 1 10.27 9.57 13.23
C MET A 1 10.18 8.06 13.19
N SER A 2 8.97 7.55 13.34
CA SER A 2 8.60 6.14 13.27
C SER A 2 8.26 5.69 11.84
N TRP A 3 7.97 6.63 10.94
CA TRP A 3 7.74 6.41 9.52
C TRP A 3 8.89 7.00 8.70
N ILE A 4 9.24 6.32 7.61
CA ILE A 4 10.37 6.69 6.76
C ILE A 4 9.94 6.75 5.29
N ALA A 5 10.51 7.70 4.56
CA ALA A 5 10.41 7.71 3.10
C ALA A 5 11.38 6.66 2.52
N ILE A 6 10.91 5.88 1.55
CA ILE A 6 11.78 4.97 0.80
C ILE A 6 12.47 5.78 -0.29
N THR A 7 13.71 6.19 -0.04
CA THR A 7 14.49 6.99 -0.98
C THR A 7 15.40 6.13 -1.85
N ALA A 8 15.96 6.73 -2.90
CA ALA A 8 16.98 6.08 -3.72
C ALA A 8 18.20 5.63 -2.88
N ASP A 9 18.52 6.32 -1.78
CA ASP A 9 19.63 5.95 -0.90
C ASP A 9 19.30 4.69 -0.07
N THR A 10 18.06 4.56 0.40
CA THR A 10 17.55 3.32 1.02
C THR A 10 17.71 2.11 0.08
N LEU A 11 17.50 2.32 -1.22
CA LEU A 11 17.60 1.29 -2.25
C LEU A 11 19.04 1.01 -2.69
N LYS A 12 19.94 2.01 -2.63
CA LYS A 12 21.39 1.83 -2.86
C LYS A 12 22.02 0.92 -1.80
N GLU A 13 21.66 1.08 -0.53
CA GLU A 13 22.14 0.23 0.57
C GLU A 13 21.74 -1.25 0.38
N ALA A 14 20.59 -1.50 -0.25
CA ALA A 14 20.09 -2.83 -0.55
C ALA A 14 20.64 -3.43 -1.88
N LYS A 15 21.66 -2.81 -2.49
CA LYS A 15 22.23 -3.20 -3.81
C LYS A 15 21.22 -3.18 -4.96
N VAL A 16 20.14 -2.38 -4.86
CA VAL A 16 19.07 -2.29 -5.86
C VAL A 16 19.32 -1.17 -6.89
N ALA A 17 20.35 -0.34 -6.68
CA ALA A 17 20.69 0.77 -7.58
C ALA A 17 20.82 0.33 -9.05
N ALA A 18 21.56 -0.75 -9.31
CA ALA A 18 21.74 -1.29 -10.65
C ALA A 18 20.42 -1.81 -11.27
N LEU A 19 19.48 -2.28 -10.44
CA LEU A 19 18.15 -2.72 -10.87
C LEU A 19 17.24 -1.53 -11.24
N ILE A 20 17.35 -0.43 -10.50
CA ILE A 20 16.63 0.82 -10.81
C ILE A 20 17.13 1.37 -12.14
N ASP A 21 18.44 1.51 -12.29
CA ASP A 21 19.06 2.01 -13.52
C ASP A 21 18.69 1.14 -14.73
N ALA A 22 18.69 -0.19 -14.56
CA ALA A 22 18.26 -1.13 -15.59
C ALA A 22 16.77 -0.99 -15.93
N CYS A 23 15.90 -0.77 -14.94
CA CYS A 23 14.46 -0.60 -15.15
C CYS A 23 14.14 0.71 -15.88
N ASP A 24 14.83 1.80 -15.54
CA ASP A 24 14.67 3.08 -16.22
C ASP A 24 15.27 3.04 -17.64
N SER A 25 16.41 2.35 -17.83
CA SER A 25 17.02 2.14 -19.14
C SER A 25 16.23 1.19 -20.04
N ALA A 26 15.43 0.28 -19.48
CA ALA A 26 14.53 -0.58 -20.26
C ALA A 26 13.30 0.20 -20.79
N ALA A 27 12.99 1.36 -20.21
CA ALA A 27 11.81 2.16 -20.53
C ALA A 27 12.08 3.26 -21.59
N LEU A 28 13.16 3.15 -22.38
CA LEU A 28 13.63 4.15 -23.36
C LEU A 28 12.74 4.32 -24.62
N GLY A 29 11.41 4.37 -24.46
CA GLY A 29 10.58 5.10 -25.41
C GLY A 29 10.71 6.60 -25.15
N ASP A 30 11.01 7.40 -26.17
CA ASP A 30 11.19 8.85 -26.02
C ASP A 30 10.02 9.50 -25.25
N GLY A 31 10.35 10.20 -24.16
CA GLY A 31 9.38 10.97 -23.35
C GLY A 31 8.66 10.20 -22.25
N GLN A 32 8.99 8.93 -21.99
CA GLN A 32 8.40 8.19 -20.85
C GLN A 32 9.07 8.59 -19.52
N ALA A 33 8.24 8.82 -18.50
CA ALA A 33 8.71 9.07 -17.13
C ALA A 33 9.43 7.84 -16.55
N ASN A 34 10.37 8.05 -15.61
CA ASN A 34 11.12 6.98 -14.95
C ASN A 34 10.18 5.89 -14.42
N ARG A 35 10.32 4.68 -14.96
CA ARG A 35 9.43 3.55 -14.68
C ARG A 35 9.61 3.05 -13.25
N ALA A 36 10.83 3.14 -12.70
CA ALA A 36 11.12 2.69 -11.34
C ALA A 36 10.36 3.49 -10.27
N ALA A 37 10.20 4.81 -10.46
CA ALA A 37 9.52 5.68 -9.49
C ALA A 37 8.05 5.29 -9.31
N GLY A 38 7.34 5.00 -10.40
CA GLY A 38 5.95 4.54 -10.33
C GLY A 38 5.81 3.17 -9.66
N LEU A 39 6.77 2.26 -9.87
CA LEU A 39 6.77 0.95 -9.23
C LEU A 39 7.04 1.03 -7.71
N ILE A 40 7.96 1.92 -7.30
CA ILE A 40 8.24 2.19 -5.89
C ILE A 40 7.00 2.75 -5.20
N GLN A 41 6.37 3.79 -5.77
CA GLN A 41 5.14 4.36 -5.20
C GLN A 41 4.01 3.34 -5.16
N GLY A 42 3.92 2.45 -6.15
CA GLY A 42 2.95 1.35 -6.14
C GLY A 42 3.11 0.40 -4.94
N VAL A 43 4.35 0.09 -4.54
CA VAL A 43 4.61 -0.72 -3.34
C VAL A 43 4.31 0.04 -2.06
N VAL A 44 4.71 1.32 -1.98
CA VAL A 44 4.39 2.17 -0.82
C VAL A 44 2.88 2.24 -0.59
N ASN A 45 2.11 2.48 -1.65
CA ASN A 45 0.65 2.50 -1.59
C ASN A 45 0.05 1.15 -1.15
N GLU A 46 0.62 0.02 -1.61
CA GLU A 46 0.18 -1.32 -1.21
C GLU A 46 0.36 -1.57 0.29
N ILE A 47 1.52 -1.20 0.85
CA ILE A 47 1.81 -1.30 2.29
C ILE A 47 0.87 -0.38 3.07
N ARG A 48 0.72 0.87 2.65
CA ARG A 48 -0.14 1.85 3.32
C ARG A 48 -1.61 1.40 3.33
N ASN A 49 -2.10 0.83 2.24
CA ASN A 49 -3.46 0.29 2.17
C ASN A 49 -3.65 -0.90 3.12
N ALA A 50 -2.65 -1.78 3.25
CA ALA A 50 -2.71 -2.88 4.21
C ALA A 50 -2.76 -2.34 5.65
N VAL A 51 -1.94 -1.34 5.98
CA VAL A 51 -1.96 -0.67 7.29
C VAL A 51 -3.32 -0.01 7.55
N ALA A 52 -3.83 0.77 6.59
CA ALA A 52 -5.11 1.49 6.67
C ALA A 52 -6.33 0.56 6.82
N THR A 53 -6.23 -0.68 6.33
CA THR A 53 -7.31 -1.68 6.46
C THR A 53 -7.52 -2.07 7.93
N CYS A 54 -6.46 -2.00 8.73
CA CYS A 54 -6.54 -2.30 10.13
C CYS A 54 -6.96 -1.07 10.94
N ARG A 55 -8.13 -1.13 11.59
CA ARG A 55 -8.70 0.00 12.36
C ARG A 55 -7.87 0.46 13.56
N THR A 56 -6.95 -0.38 14.04
CA THR A 56 -6.06 -0.03 15.16
C THR A 56 -4.77 0.66 14.71
N ASN A 57 -4.49 0.66 13.41
CA ASN A 57 -3.30 1.30 12.86
C ASN A 57 -3.69 2.62 12.19
N GLN A 58 -2.87 3.64 12.39
CA GLN A 58 -3.00 4.92 11.70
C GLN A 58 -1.99 5.02 10.57
N VAL A 59 -2.27 5.89 9.61
CA VAL A 59 -1.35 6.17 8.49
C VAL A 59 -0.81 7.59 8.62
N ASP A 60 0.41 7.80 8.14
CA ASP A 60 1.03 9.13 8.12
C ASP A 60 0.35 10.03 7.07
N GLU A 61 0.28 11.35 7.29
CA GLU A 61 -0.22 12.29 6.29
C GLU A 61 0.61 12.24 4.99
N ASP A 62 1.93 12.05 5.10
CA ASP A 62 2.80 11.92 3.95
C ASP A 62 2.58 10.57 3.25
N THR A 63 1.99 10.62 2.05
CA THR A 63 1.69 9.44 1.23
C THR A 63 2.92 8.68 0.71
N THR A 64 4.12 9.21 0.88
CA THR A 64 5.38 8.61 0.41
C THR A 64 6.11 7.81 1.48
N THR A 65 5.59 7.78 2.71
CA THR A 65 6.22 7.12 3.85
C THR A 65 5.56 5.79 4.20
N VAL A 66 6.35 4.92 4.82
CA VAL A 66 5.93 3.62 5.40
C VAL A 66 6.47 3.50 6.83
N PRO A 67 5.89 2.63 7.69
CA PRO A 67 6.44 2.37 9.02
C PRO A 67 7.89 1.86 8.90
N ALA A 68 8.79 2.34 9.77
CA ALA A 68 10.20 1.98 9.74
C ALA A 68 10.44 0.48 9.90
N SER A 69 9.63 -0.21 10.71
CA SER A 69 9.64 -1.68 10.83
C SER A 69 9.34 -2.41 9.52
N GLN A 70 8.66 -1.78 8.57
CA GLN A 70 8.31 -2.36 7.27
C GLN A 70 9.31 -1.99 6.16
N ARG A 71 10.44 -1.33 6.49
CA ARG A 71 11.49 -0.96 5.53
C ARG A 71 11.94 -2.14 4.68
N ASP A 72 12.37 -3.23 5.30
CA ASP A 72 12.94 -4.37 4.58
C ASP A 72 11.89 -5.10 3.75
N LEU A 73 10.65 -5.16 4.25
CA LEU A 73 9.50 -5.66 3.49
C LEU A 73 9.25 -4.82 2.23
N ALA A 74 9.29 -3.49 2.36
CA ALA A 74 9.11 -2.59 1.22
C ALA A 74 10.21 -2.79 0.17
N VAL A 75 11.47 -2.90 0.60
CA VAL A 75 12.61 -3.14 -0.28
C VAL A 75 12.45 -4.45 -1.04
N ASP A 76 12.13 -5.55 -0.36
CA ASP A 76 11.97 -6.88 -0.97
C ASP A 76 10.87 -6.87 -2.05
N LEU A 77 9.73 -6.22 -1.78
CA LEU A 77 8.63 -6.09 -2.73
C LEU A 77 8.98 -5.18 -3.92
N ILE A 78 9.73 -4.10 -3.70
CA ILE A 78 10.24 -3.22 -4.76
C ILE A 78 11.18 -4.00 -5.68
N ILE A 79 12.13 -4.77 -5.13
CA ILE A 79 13.05 -5.60 -5.91
C ILE A 79 12.27 -6.57 -6.81
N ALA A 80 11.26 -7.24 -6.25
CA ALA A 80 10.42 -8.16 -7.00
C ALA A 80 9.69 -7.47 -8.16
N ARG A 81 9.13 -6.28 -7.93
CA ARG A 81 8.44 -5.51 -8.97
C ARG A 81 9.39 -5.03 -10.07
N LEU A 82 10.57 -4.56 -9.70
CA LEU A 82 11.60 -4.13 -10.64
C LEU A 82 12.09 -5.30 -11.49
N LYS A 83 12.44 -6.44 -10.90
CA LYS A 83 12.86 -7.66 -11.62
C LYS A 83 11.80 -8.13 -12.61
N ASN A 84 10.53 -8.15 -12.20
CA ASN A 84 9.42 -8.49 -13.11
C ASN A 84 9.27 -7.47 -14.25
N ALA A 85 9.50 -6.18 -13.99
CA ALA A 85 9.36 -5.13 -15.01
C ALA A 85 10.41 -5.22 -16.13
N ILE A 86 11.60 -5.76 -15.83
CA ILE A 86 12.70 -6.01 -16.78
C ILE A 86 12.81 -7.48 -17.20
N GLU A 87 11.80 -8.30 -16.88
CA GLU A 87 11.76 -9.74 -17.19
C GLU A 87 12.96 -10.55 -16.65
N GLN A 88 13.60 -10.07 -15.58
CA GLN A 88 14.70 -10.78 -14.95
C GLN A 88 14.16 -11.88 -14.02
N PRO A 89 14.63 -13.15 -14.16
CA PRO A 89 14.16 -14.23 -13.32
C PRO A 89 14.57 -14.02 -11.86
N MET A 90 13.64 -14.31 -10.96
CA MET A 90 13.90 -14.42 -9.52
C MET A 90 14.41 -15.81 -9.18
N THR A 91 15.30 -15.90 -8.19
CA THR A 91 15.72 -17.20 -7.62
C THR A 91 14.59 -17.80 -6.78
N GLU A 92 14.69 -19.09 -6.43
CA GLU A 92 13.68 -19.74 -5.59
C GLU A 92 13.61 -19.13 -4.18
N ASP A 93 14.76 -18.78 -3.60
CA ASP A 93 14.85 -18.11 -2.31
C ASP A 93 14.17 -16.73 -2.35
N GLU A 94 14.35 -15.98 -3.44
CA GLU A 94 13.71 -14.67 -3.62
C GLU A 94 12.19 -14.80 -3.75
N ARG A 95 11.69 -15.81 -4.48
CA ARG A 95 10.24 -16.06 -4.58
C ARG A 95 9.64 -16.46 -3.24
N SER A 96 10.35 -17.29 -2.48
CA SER A 96 9.94 -17.71 -1.14
C SER A 96 9.89 -16.51 -0.21
N ASN A 97 10.92 -15.65 -0.22
CA ASN A 97 10.94 -14.43 0.58
C ASN A 97 9.76 -13.50 0.23
N VAL A 98 9.52 -13.24 -1.06
CA VAL A 98 8.37 -12.41 -1.49
C VAL A 98 7.03 -13.01 -1.07
N THR A 99 6.90 -14.33 -1.07
CA THR A 99 5.70 -15.02 -0.61
C THR A 99 5.46 -14.77 0.88
N GLU A 100 6.50 -14.89 1.71
CA GLU A 100 6.44 -14.58 3.14
C GLU A 100 6.17 -13.09 3.40
N ARG A 101 6.78 -12.17 2.64
CA ARG A 101 6.48 -10.73 2.75
C ARG A 101 5.01 -10.41 2.42
N ARG A 102 4.45 -11.04 1.40
CA ARG A 102 3.02 -10.91 1.06
C ARG A 102 2.09 -11.55 2.10
N ARG A 103 2.58 -12.52 2.86
CA ARG A 103 1.86 -13.07 4.00
C ARG A 103 1.88 -12.09 5.16
N GLN A 104 3.04 -11.53 5.50
CA GLN A 104 3.18 -10.50 6.51
C GLN A 104 2.27 -9.28 6.24
N LEU A 105 2.15 -8.84 4.98
CA LEU A 105 1.19 -7.79 4.61
C LEU A 105 -0.27 -8.16 4.87
N ARG A 106 -0.64 -9.42 4.63
CA ARG A 106 -2.00 -9.90 4.93
C ARG A 106 -2.25 -9.95 6.42
N ASP A 107 -1.27 -10.34 7.22
CA ASP A 107 -1.38 -10.37 8.68
C ASP A 107 -1.52 -8.95 9.26
N ILE A 108 -0.81 -7.96 8.69
CA ILE A 108 -1.01 -6.52 9.01
C ILE A 108 -2.44 -6.08 8.68
N ALA A 109 -2.93 -6.41 7.48
CA ALA A 109 -4.28 -6.05 7.05
C ALA A 109 -5.38 -6.74 7.89
N ALA A 110 -5.09 -7.94 8.42
CA ALA A 110 -5.97 -8.68 9.31
C ALA A 110 -5.98 -8.15 10.76
N CYS A 111 -5.18 -7.12 11.07
CA CYS A 111 -4.92 -6.65 12.44
C CYS A 111 -4.21 -7.67 13.36
N ASP A 112 -3.57 -8.69 12.80
CA ASP A 112 -2.80 -9.67 13.58
C ASP A 112 -1.40 -9.14 13.94
N LEU A 113 -0.93 -8.10 13.24
CA LEU A 113 0.36 -7.45 13.47
C LEU A 113 0.20 -5.93 13.60
N VAL A 114 0.63 -5.39 14.74
CA VAL A 114 0.67 -3.94 15.01
C VAL A 114 1.94 -3.35 14.42
N VAL A 115 1.81 -2.24 13.70
CA VAL A 115 2.93 -1.49 13.13
C VAL A 115 3.24 -0.24 13.94
N ASP A 116 4.41 0.35 13.71
CA ASP A 116 4.79 1.62 14.31
C ASP A 116 3.79 2.71 13.92
N GLN A 117 3.32 3.48 14.90
CA GLN A 117 2.39 4.58 14.65
C GLN A 117 3.16 5.83 14.20
N PRO A 118 2.65 6.58 13.21
CA PRO A 118 3.30 7.80 12.72
C PRO A 118 3.32 8.90 13.78
N ASP A 119 4.25 9.84 13.65
CA ASP A 119 4.30 11.03 14.52
C ASP A 119 3.14 11.99 14.18
N ASP A 120 2.77 12.08 12.89
CA ASP A 120 1.67 12.88 12.35
C ASP A 120 0.56 11.96 11.78
N ALA A 121 -0.19 11.35 12.69
CA ALA A 121 -1.23 10.39 12.33
C ALA A 121 -2.47 11.05 11.72
N VAL A 122 -2.92 10.50 10.59
CA VAL A 122 -4.26 10.75 10.05
C VAL A 122 -5.08 9.47 10.11
N ASP A 123 -6.37 9.61 10.44
CA ASP A 123 -7.28 8.48 10.38
C ASP A 123 -7.41 8.04 8.91
N PRO A 124 -7.25 6.74 8.61
CA PRO A 124 -7.41 6.27 7.26
C PRO A 124 -8.85 6.50 6.80
N ASP A 125 -9.03 7.13 5.64
CA ASP A 125 -10.30 7.17 4.91
C ASP A 125 -10.65 5.76 4.42
N VAL A 126 -11.03 4.89 5.36
CA VAL A 126 -11.67 3.62 5.03
C VAL A 126 -13.03 3.98 4.48
N GLN A 127 -13.15 4.02 3.15
CA GLN A 127 -14.42 4.21 2.46
C GLN A 127 -15.41 3.17 3.03
N GLY A 128 -16.24 3.63 3.97
CA GLY A 128 -17.22 2.82 4.65
C GLY A 128 -18.20 2.32 3.62
N GLY A 129 -17.97 1.09 3.15
CA GLY A 129 -18.88 0.40 2.27
C GLY A 129 -20.27 0.44 2.88
N ALA A 130 -21.20 1.02 2.13
CA ALA A 130 -22.61 1.09 2.46
C ALA A 130 -23.12 -0.30 2.87
N GLY A 131 -23.40 -0.47 4.16
CA GLY A 131 -23.83 -1.72 4.76
C GLY A 131 -24.78 -1.46 5.89
N GLY A 132 -25.98 -0.96 5.56
CA GLY A 132 -27.00 -0.65 6.55
C GLY A 132 -28.29 -0.13 5.94
N GLY A 133 -28.79 -0.79 4.88
CA GLY A 133 -30.19 -0.64 4.49
C GLY A 133 -31.07 -1.14 5.62
N THR A 134 -31.52 -0.25 6.49
CA THR A 134 -32.59 -0.54 7.44
C THR A 134 -33.85 -0.80 6.64
N TRP A 135 -34.14 -2.10 6.48
CA TRP A 135 -35.43 -2.62 6.05
C TRP A 135 -36.45 -2.32 7.16
N GLY A 136 -36.89 -1.07 7.22
CA GLY A 136 -37.95 -0.59 8.11
C GLY A 136 -39.27 -0.55 7.36
N SER A 137 -39.98 -1.68 7.31
CA SER A 137 -41.39 -1.70 6.95
C SER A 137 -42.20 -0.84 7.92
N ALA A 138 -42.69 0.31 7.46
CA ALA A 138 -43.86 0.98 8.03
C ALA A 138 -44.50 1.89 6.98
N THR A 139 -45.27 1.30 6.07
CA THR A 139 -46.34 2.01 5.38
C THR A 139 -47.32 2.54 6.44
N LYS A 140 -47.23 3.82 6.77
CA LYS A 140 -48.35 4.61 7.28
C LYS A 140 -48.50 5.84 6.40
N ILE A 141 -49.16 5.64 5.26
CA ILE A 141 -49.76 6.72 4.48
C ILE A 141 -50.83 7.34 5.38
N ASN A 142 -50.50 8.46 6.01
CA ASN A 142 -51.45 9.28 6.74
C ASN A 142 -52.02 10.31 5.77
N MET A 143 -52.92 9.88 4.88
CA MET A 143 -53.72 10.81 4.07
C MET A 143 -54.81 11.41 4.97
N ARG A 144 -54.51 12.59 5.52
CA ARG A 144 -55.55 13.53 5.95
C ARG A 144 -56.31 13.99 4.71
N THR A 145 -57.51 13.47 4.51
CA THR A 145 -58.53 14.08 3.65
C THR A 145 -59.58 14.74 4.53
N ASN A 146 -59.69 16.07 4.44
CA ASN A 146 -60.94 16.82 4.59
C ASN A 146 -60.69 18.31 4.24
N PRO A 147 -61.71 19.13 3.93
CA PRO A 147 -63.12 18.84 3.70
C PRO A 147 -63.70 19.44 2.40
N THR A 148 -64.92 19.02 2.08
CA THR A 148 -65.89 19.72 1.20
C THR A 148 -66.39 21.02 1.79
#